data_AF-X1VY36-F1
#
_entry.id   AF-X1VY36-F1
#
_cell.length_a   1.000
_cell.length_b   1.000
_cell.length_c   1.000
_cell.angle_alpha   90.00
_cell.angle_beta   90.00
_cell.angle_gamma   90.00
#
_symmetry.space_group_name_H-M   'P 1'
#
loop_
_entity.id
_entity.type
_entity.pdbx_description
1 polymer ?
#
loop_
_entity_poly.entity_id
_entity_poly.type
_entity_poly.pdbx_seq_one_letter_code
_entity_poly.pdbx_strand_id
1 'polypeptide(L)'
;GVGFDTKGAGKITIKKPKEESLTFQLPDSREGWVESLKIVLDAFFLGKPVPEFDFSLIRPAGDPIRGFGGIASGPAPLKDMLIDIQKILEAR
;
A
#
# COMPACT_ATOMS: atom_id res chain seq x y z
N GLY A 1 -18.25 9.85 -9.53
CA GLY A 1 -18.62 10.55 -8.29
C GLY A 1 -17.99 9.83 -7.13
N VAL A 2 -17.32 10.54 -6.22
CA VAL A 2 -16.79 9.94 -4.99
C VAL A 2 -17.91 9.97 -3.93
N GLY A 3 -18.45 8.81 -3.60
CA GLY A 3 -19.46 8.68 -2.55
C GLY A 3 -18.79 8.77 -1.18
N PHE A 4 -18.90 9.93 -0.52
CA PHE A 4 -18.46 10.08 0.86
C PHE A 4 -19.49 9.42 1.79
N ASP A 5 -19.23 8.18 2.20
CA ASP A 5 -19.95 7.51 3.29
C ASP A 5 -19.20 7.74 4.61
N THR A 6 -19.87 8.28 5.63
CA THR A 6 -19.31 8.56 6.96
C THR A 6 -19.59 7.45 7.98
N LYS A 7 -20.19 6.32 7.58
CA LYS A 7 -20.54 5.21 8.49
C LYS A 7 -19.39 4.65 9.32
N GLY A 8 -18.13 4.84 8.89
CA GLY A 8 -16.93 4.42 9.63
C GLY A 8 -16.37 5.45 10.62
N ALA A 9 -16.85 6.70 10.59
CA ALA A 9 -16.34 7.76 11.45
C ALA A 9 -16.48 7.40 12.93
N GLY A 10 -15.38 7.53 13.69
CA GLY A 10 -15.33 7.24 15.13
C GLY A 10 -15.37 5.76 15.52
N LYS A 11 -15.42 4.82 14.56
CA LYS A 11 -15.49 3.37 14.85
C LYS A 11 -14.14 2.65 14.86
N ILE A 12 -13.11 3.26 14.27
CA ILE A 12 -11.77 2.68 14.18
C ILE A 12 -10.78 3.62 14.85
N THR A 13 -9.98 3.08 15.77
CA THR A 13 -8.87 3.78 16.42
C THR A 13 -7.59 3.48 15.66
N ILE A 14 -6.86 4.53 15.28
CA ILE A 14 -5.54 4.40 14.67
C ILE A 14 -4.53 4.10 15.79
N LYS A 15 -3.67 3.12 15.54
CA LYS A 15 -2.62 2.64 16.42
C LYS A 15 -1.28 2.90 15.75
N LYS A 16 -0.23 3.04 16.55
CA LYS A 16 1.15 2.99 16.05
C LYS A 16 1.49 1.55 15.65
N PRO A 17 2.04 1.33 14.45
CA PRO A 17 2.59 0.03 14.07
C PRO A 17 3.69 -0.44 15.03
N LYS A 18 3.93 -1.75 15.05
CA LYS A 18 5.07 -2.32 15.76
C LYS A 18 6.36 -2.09 14.97
N GLU A 19 7.45 -1.83 15.68
CA GLU A 19 8.79 -1.80 15.12
C GLU A 19 9.36 -3.23 15.09
N GLU A 20 9.18 -3.91 13.96
CA GLU A 20 9.78 -5.22 13.68
C GLU A 20 10.39 -5.22 12.29
N SER A 21 11.61 -5.75 12.15
CA SER A 21 12.31 -5.85 10.87
C SER A 21 11.75 -7.01 10.05
N LEU A 22 10.77 -6.72 9.20
CA LEU A 22 10.19 -7.64 8.24
C LEU A 22 10.38 -7.09 6.83
N THR A 23 10.56 -7.96 5.84
CA THR A 23 10.60 -7.57 4.42
C THR A 23 9.45 -8.22 3.69
N PHE A 24 8.72 -7.44 2.91
CA PHE A 24 7.67 -7.92 2.02
C PHE A 24 8.07 -7.66 0.57
N GLN A 25 8.38 -8.73 -0.15
CA GLN A 25 8.67 -8.65 -1.57
C GLN A 25 7.38 -8.56 -2.37
N LEU A 26 7.20 -7.47 -3.11
CA LEU A 26 5.97 -7.20 -3.84
C LEU A 26 5.92 -8.02 -5.14
N PRO A 27 4.87 -8.83 -5.36
CA PRO A 27 4.68 -9.47 -6.65
C PRO A 27 4.21 -8.45 -7.70
N ASP A 28 4.64 -8.66 -8.95
CA ASP A 28 4.32 -7.83 -10.12
C ASP A 28 2.90 -8.04 -10.65
N SER A 29 1.92 -7.77 -9.80
CA SER A 29 0.50 -7.95 -10.06
C SER A 29 -0.34 -6.87 -9.37
N ARG A 30 -1.56 -6.66 -9.88
CA ARG A 30 -2.53 -5.75 -9.24
C ARG A 30 -2.87 -6.21 -7.82
N GLU A 31 -2.98 -7.52 -7.63
CA GLU A 31 -3.26 -8.13 -6.33
C GLU A 31 -2.11 -7.89 -5.34
N GLY A 32 -0.86 -7.89 -5.81
CA GLY A 32 0.31 -7.51 -5.01
C GLY A 32 0.25 -6.07 -4.51
N TRP A 33 -0.19 -5.15 -5.36
CA TRP A 33 -0.39 -3.75 -4.99
C TRP A 33 -1.47 -3.61 -3.92
N VAL A 34 -2.61 -4.30 -4.10
CA VAL A 34 -3.70 -4.31 -3.12
C VAL A 34 -3.26 -4.90 -1.78
N GLU A 35 -2.50 -5.98 -1.79
CA GLU A 35 -2.00 -6.60 -0.56
C GLU A 35 -1.03 -5.69 0.19
N SER A 36 -0.14 -4.98 -0.52
CA SER A 36 0.78 -4.02 0.11
C SER A 36 0.05 -2.88 0.85
N LEU A 37 -1.02 -2.36 0.25
CA LEU A 37 -1.87 -1.35 0.89
C LEU A 37 -2.59 -1.92 2.11
N LYS A 38 -3.14 -3.14 1.99
CA LYS A 38 -3.81 -3.82 3.10
C LYS A 38 -2.87 -4.04 4.28
N ILE A 39 -1.61 -4.42 4.04
CA ILE A 39 -0.60 -4.57 5.09
C ILE A 39 -0.40 -3.25 5.86
N VAL A 40 -0.27 -2.12 5.16
CA VAL A 40 -0.17 -0.80 5.81
C VAL A 40 -1.41 -0.51 6.65
N LEU A 41 -2.61 -0.68 6.10
CA LEU A 41 -3.85 -0.41 6.84
C LEU A 41 -4.00 -1.31 8.08
N ASP A 42 -3.70 -2.61 7.94
CA ASP A 42 -3.70 -3.56 9.04
C ASP A 42 -2.69 -3.19 10.13
N ALA A 43 -1.51 -2.67 9.76
CA ALA A 43 -0.51 -2.22 10.71
C ALA A 43 -1.07 -1.10 11.61
N PHE A 44 -1.69 -0.09 11.02
CA PHE A 44 -2.26 1.04 11.75
C PHE A 44 -3.57 0.71 12.48
N PHE A 45 -4.42 -0.19 11.96
CA PHE A 45 -5.70 -0.50 12.63
C PHE A 45 -5.60 -1.63 13.65
N LEU A 46 -4.73 -2.61 13.40
CA LEU A 46 -4.59 -3.81 14.22
C LEU A 46 -3.31 -3.80 15.08
N GLY A 47 -2.40 -2.85 14.88
CA GLY A 47 -1.13 -2.79 15.60
C GLY A 47 -0.14 -3.88 15.16
N LYS A 48 -0.17 -4.22 13.86
CA LYS A 48 0.83 -5.10 13.23
C LYS A 48 2.06 -4.27 12.82
N PRO A 49 3.22 -4.90 12.56
CA PRO A 49 4.37 -4.19 11.99
C PRO A 49 4.14 -3.80 10.53
N VAL A 50 4.74 -2.68 10.10
CA VAL A 50 4.88 -2.33 8.68
C VAL A 50 6.21 -2.90 8.20
N PRO A 51 6.23 -3.79 7.18
CA PRO A 51 7.48 -4.32 6.64
C PRO A 51 8.18 -3.30 5.73
N GLU A 52 9.47 -3.50 5.51
CA GLU A 52 10.19 -2.93 4.38
C GLU A 52 9.69 -3.55 3.08
N PHE A 53 9.22 -2.70 2.16
CA PHE A 53 8.71 -3.15 0.87
C PHE A 53 9.84 -3.27 -0.15
N ASP A 54 10.07 -4.49 -0.63
CA ASP A 54 10.98 -4.76 -1.76
C ASP A 54 10.20 -4.74 -3.09
N PHE A 55 10.52 -3.76 -3.93
CA PHE A 55 9.88 -3.54 -5.24
C PHE A 55 10.65 -4.17 -6.40
N SER A 56 11.71 -4.95 -6.12
CA SER A 56 12.62 -5.49 -7.14
C SER A 56 11.94 -6.34 -8.21
N LEU A 57 10.79 -6.97 -7.90
CA LEU A 57 10.05 -7.78 -8.87
C LEU A 57 9.11 -6.96 -9.77
N ILE A 58 8.76 -5.72 -9.40
CA ILE A 58 7.82 -4.89 -10.17
C ILE A 58 8.48 -4.47 -11.48
N ARG A 59 7.78 -4.69 -12.60
CA ARG A 59 8.30 -4.31 -13.92
C ARG A 59 8.54 -2.80 -14.02
N PRO A 60 9.58 -2.36 -14.74
CA PRO A 60 9.89 -0.94 -14.91
C PRO A 60 8.81 -0.18 -15.68
N ALA A 61 8.89 1.15 -15.61
CA ALA A 61 8.03 2.01 -16.39
C ALA A 61 8.28 1.80 -17.90
N GLY A 62 7.21 1.75 -18.69
CA GLY A 62 7.27 1.50 -20.13
C GLY A 62 7.05 0.05 -20.54
N ASP A 63 7.17 -0.91 -19.61
CA ASP A 63 6.98 -2.32 -19.94
C ASP A 63 5.50 -2.65 -20.25
N PRO A 64 5.20 -3.54 -21.21
CA PRO A 64 3.82 -3.87 -21.56
C PRO A 64 3.01 -4.47 -20.41
N ILE A 65 1.74 -4.06 -20.26
CA ILE A 65 0.79 -4.71 -19.35
C ILE A 65 0.01 -5.79 -20.09
N ARG A 66 0.29 -7.06 -19.74
CA ARG A 66 -0.46 -8.20 -20.28
C ARG A 66 -1.92 -8.17 -19.81
N GLY A 67 -2.86 -8.41 -20.73
CA GLY A 67 -4.30 -8.56 -20.46
C GLY A 67 -5.13 -7.27 -20.52
N PHE A 68 -4.60 -6.13 -20.06
CA PHE A 68 -5.32 -4.85 -20.08
C PHE A 68 -4.87 -3.89 -21.20
N GLY A 69 -3.78 -4.21 -21.90
CA GLY A 69 -3.15 -3.29 -22.85
C GLY A 69 -2.41 -2.15 -22.15
N GLY A 70 -1.66 -1.36 -22.91
CA GLY A 70 -0.88 -0.23 -22.39
C GLY A 70 0.47 -0.59 -21.78
N ILE A 71 1.08 0.40 -21.12
CA ILE A 71 2.42 0.34 -20.53
C ILE A 71 2.36 0.54 -19.01
N ALA A 72 3.26 -0.12 -18.29
CA ALA A 72 3.40 -0.01 -16.85
C ALA A 72 3.97 1.36 -16.45
N SER A 73 3.55 1.86 -15.29
CA SER A 73 4.09 3.10 -14.71
C SER A 73 5.35 2.87 -13.86
N GLY A 74 5.81 1.61 -13.73
CA GLY A 74 6.88 1.24 -12.81
C GLY A 74 6.42 1.21 -11.34
N PRO A 75 7.34 0.95 -10.40
CA PRO A 75 7.03 0.86 -8.98
C PRO A 75 6.83 2.21 -8.27
N ALA A 76 7.31 3.32 -8.85
CA ALA A 76 7.35 4.62 -8.17
C ALA A 76 5.97 5.11 -7.69
N PRO A 77 4.89 5.06 -8.48
CA PRO A 77 3.59 5.54 -8.03
C PRO A 77 3.04 4.78 -6.81
N LEU A 78 3.31 3.47 -6.74
CA LEU A 78 2.91 2.66 -5.59
C LEU A 78 3.72 3.04 -4.35
N LYS A 79 5.03 3.21 -4.50
CA LYS A 79 5.92 3.62 -3.42
C LYS A 79 5.47 4.96 -2.82
N ASP A 80 5.21 5.95 -3.66
CA ASP A 80 4.78 7.27 -3.22
C ASP A 80 3.43 7.20 -2.49
N MET A 81 2.47 6.44 -3.03
CA MET A 81 1.17 6.21 -2.39
C MET A 81 1.30 5.57 -1.01
N LEU A 82 2.12 4.52 -0.86
CA LEU A 82 2.31 3.84 0.43
C LEU A 82 2.97 4.77 1.46
N ILE A 83 3.90 5.63 1.04
CA ILE A 83 4.54 6.62 1.91
C ILE A 83 3.52 7.67 2.35
N ASP A 84 2.72 8.20 1.44
CA ASP A 84 1.77 9.26 1.76
C ASP A 84 0.64 8.77 2.66
N ILE A 85 0.17 7.54 2.47
CA ILE A 85 -0.81 6.92 3.37
C ILE A 85 -0.24 6.76 4.77
N GLN A 86 1.00 6.30 4.92
CA GLN A 86 1.65 6.19 6.23
C GLN A 86 1.74 7.55 6.92
N LYS A 87 2.20 8.61 6.22
CA LYS A 87 2.23 9.97 6.76
C LYS A 87 0.85 10.45 7.24
N ILE A 88 -0.20 10.17 6.44
CA ILE A 88 -1.57 10.57 6.80
C ILE A 88 -2.04 9.83 8.06
N LEU A 89 -1.73 8.55 8.20
CA LEU A 89 -2.14 7.74 9.34
C LEU A 89 -1.32 8.04 10.60
N GLU A 90 -0.04 8.37 10.46
CA GLU A 90 0.82 8.80 11.58
C GLU A 90 0.42 10.16 12.14
N ALA A 91 -0.14 11.04 11.31
CA ALA A 91 -0.62 12.37 11.73
C ALA A 91 -1.98 12.33 12.48
N ARG A 92 -2.53 11.15 12.77
CA ARG A 92 -3.82 10.95 13.44
C ARG A 92 -3.66 10.32 14.82
#